data_AF-A0A9Q3ID16-F1
#
_entry.id   AF-A0A9Q3ID16-F1
#
_cell.length_a   1.000
_cell.length_b   1.000
_cell.length_c   1.000
_cell.angle_alpha   90.00
_cell.angle_beta   90.00
_cell.angle_gamma   90.00
#
_symmetry.space_group_name_H-M   'P 1'
#
loop_
_entity.id
_entity.type
_entity.pdbx_description
1 polymer ?
#
loop_
_entity_poly.entity_id
_entity_poly.type
_entity_poly.pdbx_seq_one_letter_code
_entity_poly.pdbx_strand_id
1 'polypeptide(L)'
;MSSITSLYLAHLFIKNIFSKNGLPPSIASDRGSLFVSSFWTNLFQQLKISRDLSTAYHAETDGQKERVNQILEQYLWIYVSYHQDDWNTWLPLAEFSCNNSDHSSTKQSPFFTVYGRDPHFDSAHITQDTPA
;
A
#
# COMPACT_ATOMS: atom_id res chain seq x y z
N MET A 1 2.19 -21.71 5.49
CA MET A 1 2.87 -20.52 4.93
C MET A 1 3.70 -20.95 3.73
N SER A 2 3.28 -20.61 2.52
CA SER A 2 4.07 -20.87 1.30
C SER A 2 5.34 -20.05 1.35
N SER A 3 6.50 -20.68 1.15
CA SER A 3 7.80 -19.98 1.10
C SER A 3 7.76 -18.92 0.01
N ILE A 4 7.88 -17.65 0.39
CA ILE A 4 7.95 -16.54 -0.55
C ILE A 4 9.32 -16.60 -1.23
N THR A 5 9.32 -16.85 -2.54
CA THR A 5 10.56 -16.88 -3.31
C THR A 5 11.00 -15.48 -3.72
N SER A 6 12.31 -15.28 -3.88
CA SER A 6 12.89 -14.02 -4.37
C SER A 6 12.33 -13.60 -5.73
N LEU A 7 12.12 -14.57 -6.63
CA LEU A 7 11.53 -14.34 -7.94
C LEU A 7 10.09 -13.81 -7.84
N TYR A 8 9.29 -14.40 -6.95
CA TYR A 8 7.92 -13.96 -6.74
C TYR A 8 7.88 -12.54 -6.16
N LEU A 9 8.78 -12.19 -5.23
CA LEU A 9 8.92 -10.83 -4.71
C LEU A 9 9.32 -9.83 -5.80
N ALA A 10 10.27 -10.19 -6.67
CA ALA A 10 10.66 -9.35 -7.81
C ALA A 10 9.46 -9.07 -8.72
N HIS A 11 8.66 -10.09 -9.00
CA HIS A 11 7.46 -9.96 -9.81
C HIS A 11 6.44 -9.03 -9.14
N LEU A 12 6.19 -9.18 -7.84
CA LEU A 12 5.30 -8.29 -7.09
C LEU A 12 5.78 -6.85 -7.08
N PHE A 13 7.08 -6.62 -6.95
CA PHE A 13 7.67 -5.27 -7.01
C PHE A 13 7.43 -4.62 -8.38
N ILE A 14 7.76 -5.34 -9.46
CA ILE A 14 7.59 -4.84 -10.82
C ILE A 14 6.12 -4.54 -11.10
N LYS A 15 5.24 -5.49 -10.77
CA LYS A 15 3.80 -5.39 -11.00
C LYS A 15 3.19 -4.24 -10.22
N ASN A 16 3.46 -4.12 -8.93
CA ASN A 16 2.68 -3.24 -8.06
C ASN A 16 3.34 -1.87 -7.82
N ILE A 17 4.67 -1.77 -7.91
CA ILE A 17 5.39 -0.52 -7.65
C ILE A 17 5.87 0.09 -8.96
N PHE A 18 6.71 -0.63 -9.70
CA PHE A 18 7.38 -0.08 -10.88
C PHE A 18 6.38 0.25 -12.00
N SER A 19 5.48 -0.69 -12.35
CA SER A 19 4.56 -0.46 -13.47
C SER A 19 3.58 0.70 -13.25
N LYS A 20 3.23 0.97 -11.98
CA LYS A 20 2.26 2.01 -11.61
C LYS A 20 2.91 3.39 -11.45
N ASN A 21 4.12 3.45 -10.90
CA ASN A 21 4.73 4.70 -10.43
C ASN A 21 6.10 5.02 -11.06
N GLY A 22 6.69 4.10 -11.82
CA GLY A 22 8.09 4.18 -12.22
C GLY A 22 9.04 3.73 -11.11
N LEU A 23 10.35 3.82 -11.37
CA LEU A 23 11.37 3.52 -10.38
C LEU A 23 11.52 4.71 -9.42
N PRO A 24 11.30 4.53 -8.11
CA PRO A 24 11.50 5.61 -7.16
C PRO A 24 13.00 5.89 -6.98
N PRO A 25 13.39 7.15 -6.70
CA PRO A 25 14.79 7.50 -6.44
C PRO A 25 15.30 6.94 -5.11
N SER A 26 14.41 6.77 -4.13
CA SER A 26 14.70 6.08 -2.87
C SER A 26 13.50 5.31 -2.36
N ILE A 27 13.76 4.29 -1.52
CA ILE A 27 12.74 3.53 -0.82
C ILE A 27 13.07 3.56 0.66
N ALA A 28 12.14 4.09 1.45
CA ALA A 28 12.19 4.03 2.90
C ALA A 28 11.49 2.76 3.40
N SER A 29 12.19 1.94 4.17
CA SER A 29 11.67 0.66 4.70
C SER A 29 12.12 0.42 6.13
N ASP A 30 11.41 -0.43 6.86
CA ASP A 30 11.90 -0.98 8.12
C ASP A 30 13.11 -1.92 7.91
N ARG A 31 13.69 -2.38 9.02
CA ARG A 31 14.79 -3.36 9.01
C ARG A 31 14.30 -4.81 8.93
N GLY A 32 13.09 -5.05 8.42
CA GLY A 32 12.55 -6.38 8.22
C GLY A 32 13.47 -7.26 7.38
N SER A 33 13.58 -8.54 7.74
CA SER A 33 14.55 -9.49 7.17
C SER A 33 14.49 -9.58 5.64
N LEU A 34 13.31 -9.38 5.05
CA LEU A 34 13.13 -9.31 3.61
C LEU A 34 13.83 -8.09 3.00
N PHE A 35 13.60 -6.89 3.52
CA PHE A 35 14.14 -5.65 2.96
C PHE A 35 15.65 -5.49 3.17
N VAL A 36 16.21 -6.15 4.20
CA VAL A 36 17.66 -6.23 4.42
C VAL A 36 18.33 -7.45 3.77
N SER A 37 17.56 -8.33 3.13
CA SER A 37 18.12 -9.52 2.47
C SER A 37 19.11 -9.15 1.37
N SER A 38 20.03 -10.07 1.07
CA SER A 38 21.00 -9.90 -0.03
C SER A 38 20.30 -9.68 -1.38
N PHE A 39 19.16 -10.35 -1.61
CA PHE A 39 18.37 -10.19 -2.82
C PHE A 39 17.91 -8.74 -3.02
N TRP A 40 17.19 -8.18 -2.04
CA TRP A 40 16.67 -6.81 -2.15
C TRP A 40 17.78 -5.76 -2.14
N THR A 41 18.86 -6.01 -1.39
CA THR A 41 20.05 -5.15 -1.39
C THR A 41 20.66 -5.05 -2.79
N ASN A 42 20.91 -6.20 -3.43
CA ASN A 42 21.49 -6.25 -4.78
C ASN A 42 20.53 -5.69 -5.84
N LEU A 43 19.23 -5.96 -5.72
CA LEU A 43 18.22 -5.45 -6.64
C LEU A 43 18.19 -3.92 -6.64
N PHE A 44 18.11 -3.30 -5.46
CA PHE A 44 18.07 -1.85 -5.34
C PHE A 44 19.39 -1.20 -5.77
N GLN A 45 20.54 -1.82 -5.48
CA GLN A 45 21.83 -1.35 -5.99
C GLN A 45 21.89 -1.37 -7.52
N GLN A 46 21.40 -2.44 -8.16
CA GLN A 46 21.38 -2.57 -9.61
C GLN A 46 20.43 -1.55 -10.27
N LEU A 47 19.29 -1.28 -9.63
CA LEU A 47 18.31 -0.28 -10.07
C LEU A 47 18.68 1.15 -9.67
N LYS A 48 19.81 1.36 -8.98
CA LYS A 48 20.28 2.65 -8.44
C LYS A 48 19.24 3.34 -7.54
N ILE A 49 18.49 2.54 -6.78
CA ILE A 49 17.51 3.02 -5.80
C ILE A 49 18.22 3.16 -4.45
N SER A 50 18.18 4.35 -3.86
CA SER A 50 18.68 4.58 -2.50
C SER A 50 17.79 3.88 -1.47
N ARG A 51 18.41 3.29 -0.44
CA ARG A 51 17.65 2.63 0.64
C ARG A 51 17.74 3.41 1.93
N ASP A 52 16.59 3.89 2.38
CA ASP A 52 16.45 4.63 3.63
C ASP A 52 15.87 3.70 4.69
N LEU A 53 16.73 2.89 5.31
CA LEU A 53 16.28 1.97 6.36
C LEU A 53 15.98 2.75 7.64
N SER A 54 14.75 2.65 8.14
CA SER A 54 14.39 3.30 9.40
C SER A 54 15.26 2.78 10.55
N THR A 55 15.58 3.68 11.47
CA THR A 55 16.16 3.28 12.76
C THR A 55 15.03 2.90 13.68
N ALA A 56 15.28 2.00 14.66
CA ALA A 56 14.26 1.52 15.60
C ALA A 56 13.60 2.63 16.45
N TYR A 57 14.00 3.89 16.29
CA TYR A 57 13.55 5.06 17.04
C TYR A 57 13.17 6.25 16.12
N HIS A 58 12.73 6.01 14.87
CA HIS A 58 12.19 7.07 13.99
C HIS A 58 10.66 6.97 13.85
N ALA A 59 9.96 7.08 14.98
CA ALA A 59 8.49 7.03 15.07
C ALA A 59 7.78 8.08 14.20
N GLU A 60 8.45 9.19 13.87
CA GLU A 60 7.86 10.27 13.09
C GLU A 60 7.72 9.95 11.59
N THR A 61 8.66 9.19 11.02
CA THR A 61 8.59 8.72 9.62
C THR A 61 7.70 7.48 9.49
N ASP A 62 7.68 6.64 10.53
CA ASP A 62 6.85 5.42 10.52
C ASP A 62 5.38 5.71 10.84
N GLY A 63 5.08 6.76 11.61
CA GLY A 63 3.71 7.06 12.05
C GLY A 63 2.70 7.27 10.92
N GLN A 64 3.12 7.82 9.76
CA GLN A 64 2.25 7.92 8.59
C GLN A 64 1.93 6.55 7.99
N LYS A 65 2.92 5.66 7.90
CA LYS A 65 2.73 4.28 7.41
C LYS A 65 1.90 3.46 8.38
N GLU A 66 2.19 3.55 9.68
CA GLU A 66 1.42 2.91 10.74
C GLU A 66 -0.03 3.36 10.72
N ARG A 67 -0.30 4.65 10.53
CA ARG A 67 -1.67 5.17 10.43
C ARG A 67 -2.40 4.60 9.22
N VAL A 68 -1.75 4.55 8.05
CA VAL A 68 -2.35 3.95 6.85
C VAL A 68 -2.60 2.45 7.05
N ASN A 69 -1.67 1.72 7.66
CA ASN A 69 -1.85 0.30 7.97
C ASN A 69 -3.02 0.08 8.92
N GLN A 70 -3.19 0.88 9.98
CA GLN A 70 -4.34 0.79 10.88
C GLN A 70 -5.68 1.00 10.15
N ILE A 71 -5.74 1.95 9.21
CA ILE A 71 -6.95 2.19 8.43
C ILE A 71 -7.25 0.99 7.52
N LEU A 72 -6.23 0.43 6.87
CA LEU A 72 -6.37 -0.76 6.03
C LEU A 72 -6.81 -1.98 6.87
N GLU A 73 -6.21 -2.18 8.04
CA GLU A 73 -6.59 -3.24 8.98
C GLU A 73 -8.05 -3.10 9.41
N GLN A 74 -8.49 -1.89 9.75
CA GLN A 74 -9.87 -1.63 10.15
C GLN A 74 -10.85 -1.89 9.00
N TYR A 75 -10.50 -1.49 7.77
CA TYR A 75 -11.30 -1.82 6.59
C TYR A 75 -11.40 -3.34 6.44
N LEU A 76 -10.26 -4.04 6.41
CA LEU A 76 -10.24 -5.49 6.25
C LEU A 76 -11.04 -6.19 7.34
N TRP A 77 -10.95 -5.74 8.60
CA TRP A 77 -11.71 -6.34 9.70
C TRP A 77 -13.23 -6.32 9.51
N ILE A 78 -13.74 -5.34 8.76
CA ILE A 78 -15.18 -5.21 8.48
C ILE A 78 -15.63 -6.13 7.32
N TYR A 79 -14.79 -6.29 6.28
CA TYR A 79 -15.20 -6.93 5.02
C TYR A 79 -14.75 -8.39 4.88
N VAL A 80 -13.70 -8.77 5.60
CA VAL A 80 -13.12 -10.12 5.52
C VAL A 80 -14.06 -11.15 6.14
N SER A 81 -14.07 -12.35 5.56
CA SER A 81 -14.88 -13.46 6.05
C SER A 81 -14.54 -13.82 7.50
N TYR A 82 -15.45 -14.51 8.19
CA TYR A 82 -15.19 -15.02 9.54
C TYR A 82 -13.90 -15.85 9.64
N HIS A 83 -13.53 -16.56 8.56
CA HIS A 83 -12.34 -17.39 8.51
C HIS A 83 -11.05 -16.62 8.20
N GLN A 84 -11.15 -15.33 7.87
CA GLN A 84 -10.03 -14.44 7.60
C GLN A 84 -9.07 -14.87 6.48
N ASP A 85 -9.56 -15.67 5.54
CA ASP A 85 -8.77 -16.26 4.46
C ASP A 85 -8.93 -15.56 3.11
N ASP A 86 -9.85 -14.59 2.99
CA ASP A 86 -10.16 -13.83 1.78
C ASP A 86 -9.66 -12.37 1.80
N TRP A 87 -8.88 -11.98 2.80
CA TRP A 87 -8.36 -10.60 2.96
C TRP A 87 -7.60 -10.06 1.75
N ASN A 88 -6.88 -10.93 1.03
CA ASN A 88 -6.16 -10.58 -0.20
C ASN A 88 -7.09 -10.15 -1.34
N THR A 89 -8.35 -10.62 -1.33
CA THR A 89 -9.38 -10.23 -2.30
C THR A 89 -9.92 -8.83 -2.02
N TRP A 90 -9.99 -8.44 -0.75
CA TRP A 90 -10.48 -7.13 -0.31
C TRP A 90 -9.40 -6.05 -0.30
N LEU A 91 -8.12 -6.43 -0.23
CA LEU A 91 -6.99 -5.50 -0.16
C LEU A 91 -6.98 -4.43 -1.27
N PRO A 92 -7.27 -4.72 -2.55
CA PRO A 92 -7.33 -3.69 -3.59
C PRO A 92 -8.43 -2.64 -3.36
N LEU A 93 -9.58 -3.06 -2.81
CA LEU A 93 -10.67 -2.15 -2.48
C LEU A 93 -10.34 -1.31 -1.24
N ALA A 94 -9.69 -1.91 -0.24
CA ALA A 94 -9.17 -1.19 0.92
C ALA A 94 -8.14 -0.12 0.52
N GLU A 95 -7.16 -0.49 -0.32
CA GLU A 95 -6.17 0.43 -0.90
C GLU A 95 -6.84 1.59 -1.65
N PHE A 96 -7.82 1.27 -2.51
CA PHE A 96 -8.55 2.29 -3.25
C PHE A 96 -9.33 3.25 -2.33
N SER A 97 -10.04 2.71 -1.34
CA SER A 97 -10.78 3.52 -0.35
C SER A 97 -9.86 4.48 0.39
N CYS A 98 -8.71 4.00 0.87
CA CYS A 98 -7.72 4.84 1.54
C CYS A 98 -7.16 5.92 0.60
N ASN A 99 -6.79 5.54 -0.63
CA ASN A 99 -6.21 6.46 -1.61
C ASN A 99 -7.20 7.52 -2.10
N ASN A 100 -8.51 7.24 -2.05
CA ASN A 100 -9.56 8.17 -2.46
C ASN A 100 -10.17 8.97 -1.30
N SER A 101 -9.74 8.74 -0.07
CA SER A 101 -10.23 9.48 1.10
C SER A 101 -9.45 10.77 1.30
N ASP A 102 -10.15 11.89 1.51
CA ASP A 102 -9.51 13.17 1.77
C ASP A 102 -8.74 13.15 3.08
N HIS A 103 -7.50 13.62 3.04
CA HIS A 103 -6.72 13.79 4.26
C HIS A 103 -7.15 15.06 5.00
N SER A 104 -7.29 14.98 6.33
CA SER A 104 -7.83 16.07 7.13
C SER A 104 -7.02 17.37 7.06
N SER A 105 -5.70 17.26 6.85
CA SER A 105 -4.75 18.38 6.75
C SER A 105 -4.64 18.97 5.35
N THR A 106 -4.61 18.14 4.30
CA THR A 106 -4.44 18.60 2.90
C THR A 106 -5.76 18.91 2.21
N LYS A 107 -6.89 18.41 2.75
CA LYS A 107 -8.23 18.48 2.14
C LYS A 107 -8.28 17.90 0.72
N GLN A 108 -7.36 16.99 0.42
CA GLN A 108 -7.23 16.33 -0.87
C GLN A 108 -6.94 14.85 -0.65
N SER A 109 -7.46 14.01 -1.54
CA SER A 109 -7.13 12.60 -1.58
C SER A 109 -5.71 12.37 -2.11
N PRO A 110 -5.00 11.33 -1.63
CA PRO A 110 -3.74 10.88 -2.24
C PRO A 110 -3.87 10.62 -3.74
N PHE A 111 -5.01 10.07 -4.19
CA PHE A 111 -5.28 9.83 -5.60
C PHE A 111 -5.27 11.14 -6.40
N PHE A 112 -5.98 12.17 -5.94
CA PHE A 112 -5.98 13.48 -6.60
C PHE A 112 -4.57 14.10 -6.58
N THR A 113 -3.85 13.97 -5.47
CA THR A 113 -2.48 14.49 -5.32
C THR A 113 -1.51 13.88 -6.34
N VAL A 114 -1.63 12.57 -6.60
CA VAL A 114 -0.74 11.85 -7.53
C VAL A 114 -1.15 12.02 -8.99
N TYR A 115 -2.46 11.98 -9.29
CA TYR A 115 -2.94 11.92 -10.67
C TYR A 115 -3.56 13.23 -11.18
N GLY A 116 -3.77 14.23 -10.32
CA GLY A 116 -4.38 15.51 -10.66
C GLY A 116 -5.87 15.43 -11.05
N ARG A 117 -6.54 14.32 -10.75
CA ARG A 117 -7.95 14.07 -11.04
C ARG A 117 -8.54 13.13 -10.01
N ASP A 118 -9.85 13.19 -9.82
CA ASP A 118 -10.58 12.20 -9.02
C ASP A 118 -10.82 10.92 -9.83
N PRO A 119 -10.95 9.76 -9.17
CA PRO A 119 -11.31 8.53 -9.85
C PRO A 119 -12.74 8.63 -10.39
N HIS A 120 -12.92 8.28 -11.65
CA HIS A 120 -14.24 8.27 -12.27
C HIS A 120 -14.96 6.96 -11.97
N PHE A 121 -15.96 7.01 -11.08
CA PHE A 121 -16.91 5.94 -10.89
C PHE A 121 -18.32 6.54 -10.79
N ASP A 122 -19.24 6.06 -11.62
CA ASP A 122 -20.63 6.53 -11.63
C ASP A 122 -21.31 6.07 -10.34
N SER A 123 -21.46 6.98 -9.38
CA SER A 123 -22.16 6.72 -8.11
C SER A 123 -23.68 6.66 -8.26
N ALA A 124 -24.20 7.00 -9.44
CA ALA A 124 -25.63 7.07 -9.73
C ALA A 124 -26.39 5.72 -9.65
N HIS A 125 -25.69 4.59 -9.48
CA HIS A 125 -26.30 3.27 -9.33
C HIS A 125 -26.27 2.69 -7.91
N ILE A 126 -25.71 3.40 -6.91
CA ILE A 126 -25.56 2.88 -5.52
C ILE A 126 -26.51 3.59 -4.53
N THR A 127 -27.60 4.16 -5.01
CA THR A 127 -28.72 4.58 -4.14
C THR A 127 -29.98 3.84 -4.55
N GLN A 128 -30.21 2.68 -3.93
CA GLN A 128 -31.49 2.22 -3.41
C GLN A 128 -31.34 0.78 -2.92
N ASP A 129 -31.22 0.62 -1.60
CA ASP A 129 -32.02 -0.32 -0.79
C ASP A 129 -31.34 -0.50 0.58
N THR A 130 -31.57 0.47 1.46
CA THR A 130 -31.46 0.24 2.91
C THR A 130 -32.88 -0.04 3.41
N PRO A 131 -33.22 -1.26 3.85
CA PRO A 131 -34.48 -1.50 4.53
C PRO A 131 -34.43 -0.81 5.91
N ALA A 132 -35.56 -0.22 6.28
CA ALA A 132 -35.85 0.33 7.60
C ALA A 132 -35.88 -0.74 8.71
#